data_AF-A0A7J9KB45-F1
#
_entry.id   AF-A0A7J9KB45-F1
#
_cell.length_a   1.000
_cell.length_b   1.000
_cell.length_c   1.000
_cell.angle_alpha   90.00
_cell.angle_beta   90.00
_cell.angle_gamma   90.00
#
_symmetry.space_group_name_H-M   'P 1'
#
loop_
_entity.id
_entity.type
_entity.pdbx_description
1 polymer ?
#
loop_
_entity_poly.entity_id
_entity_poly.type
_entity_poly.pdbx_seq_one_letter_code
_entity_poly.pdbx_strand_id
1 'polypeptide(L)'
;MKSMSQSALAFSYLAILEELVPKICGMKLKRNKIVLDLVSEVITKAFSNGRNNGSFENLGYEECSPSEPGSSIGAAVAASVTVPPSSDRRVTFSLAWDCPEVRFGDKTYYKRYSKYYGTLGDAAGNIASDAIFDHSTWESQIESWQRPILEDKRLPEWYPVTLFNELYYLNAGGTIWTDGSAPMQSLASLGERKFSLDKSRSHLDNAINTANHKNIAIEILERMTSTLEKAHIPLTSNSALGSQLLQDGEENIGQFLYLEGSEYLMFNTYDVHFYSSFALLMLFPKLELSFQRDFAAAVMMHDPSKMEIMYDGKWVPRKILGAVPHDIGLNDPWFEVNAYNLFNTDNWKDLNPKFVLQIHRDIVGTGDKSFAQAVWPSVYTAMAFMDQFDKDRDGMIENEGFPDQTYDAWPVDGVSAYSGGLWVAALQATASIAHQVGDDEAAAYFHTKYQKAKSVYATLWNGSYFNYDNTANSSSRCILADQLAGQW
;
A
#
# COMPACT_ATOMS: atom_id res chain seq x y z
N MET A 1 25.43 33.34 29.46
CA MET A 1 25.08 32.04 28.85
C MET A 1 25.35 32.16 27.36
N LYS A 2 26.15 31.24 26.85
CA LYS A 2 26.87 31.33 25.57
C LYS A 2 25.90 31.39 24.38
N SER A 3 26.27 32.22 23.39
CA SER A 3 25.71 32.21 22.05
C SER A 3 25.82 30.80 21.46
N MET A 4 24.69 30.14 21.19
CA MET A 4 24.67 29.08 20.18
C MET A 4 24.96 29.77 18.85
N SER A 5 26.08 29.43 18.23
CA SER A 5 26.45 29.98 16.93
C SER A 5 25.44 29.53 15.88
N GLN A 6 25.22 30.36 14.85
CA GLN A 6 24.45 30.02 13.65
C GLN A 6 24.90 28.69 13.01
N SER A 7 26.13 28.25 13.29
CA SER A 7 26.67 26.94 12.93
C SER A 7 25.81 25.78 13.46
N ALA A 8 25.27 25.88 14.68
CA ALA A 8 24.51 24.78 15.29
C ALA A 8 23.16 24.55 14.60
N LEU A 9 22.47 25.62 14.19
CA LEU A 9 21.17 25.54 13.49
C LEU A 9 21.29 24.98 12.07
N ALA A 10 22.36 25.32 11.36
CA ALA A 10 22.63 24.77 10.03
C ALA A 10 22.97 23.26 10.08
N PHE A 11 23.74 22.83 11.09
CA PHE A 11 24.04 21.41 11.30
C PHE A 11 22.78 20.59 11.63
N SER A 12 21.81 21.16 12.35
CA SER A 12 20.55 20.48 12.64
C SER A 12 19.68 20.28 11.39
N TYR A 13 19.65 21.24 10.46
CA TYR A 13 18.91 21.12 9.19
C TYR A 13 19.56 20.13 8.21
N LEU A 14 20.89 20.02 8.25
CA LEU A 14 21.67 19.09 7.43
C LEU A 14 21.46 17.62 7.79
N ALA A 15 21.38 17.30 9.09
CA ALA A 15 21.10 15.94 9.54
C ALA A 15 19.72 15.45 9.10
N ILE A 16 18.74 16.36 9.01
CA ILE A 16 17.37 16.06 8.59
C ILE A 16 17.33 15.70 7.08
N LEU A 17 18.05 16.44 6.23
CA LEU A 17 18.09 16.18 4.78
C LEU A 17 18.89 14.91 4.42
N GLU A 18 19.96 14.59 5.16
CA GLU A 18 20.75 13.36 4.94
C GLU A 18 19.98 12.08 5.28
N GLU A 19 19.06 12.12 6.25
CA GLU A 19 18.23 10.96 6.60
C GLU A 19 16.94 10.83 5.75
N LEU A 20 16.31 11.94 5.34
CA LEU A 20 14.99 11.91 4.69
C LEU A 20 15.05 11.58 3.20
N VAL A 21 16.03 12.10 2.45
CA VAL A 21 16.06 11.95 0.98
C VAL A 21 16.24 10.48 0.53
N PRO A 22 17.11 9.66 1.14
CA PRO A 22 17.22 8.24 0.79
C PRO A 22 16.00 7.41 1.21
N LYS A 23 15.32 7.79 2.30
CA LYS A 23 14.15 7.09 2.83
C LYS A 23 12.87 7.40 2.03
N ILE A 24 12.72 8.62 1.51
CA ILE A 24 11.56 9.05 0.70
C ILE A 24 11.60 8.48 -0.73
N CYS A 25 12.79 8.32 -1.32
CA CYS A 25 12.91 7.99 -2.75
C CYS A 25 12.90 6.49 -3.08
N GLY A 26 12.85 5.58 -2.10
CA GLY A 26 12.75 4.13 -2.35
C GLY A 26 13.85 3.51 -3.23
N MET A 27 14.91 4.26 -3.53
CA MET A 27 15.99 3.81 -4.41
C MET A 27 17.07 3.10 -3.61
N LYS A 28 17.35 1.84 -3.96
CA LYS A 28 18.63 1.17 -3.64
C LYS A 28 19.77 1.90 -4.37
N LEU A 29 20.22 3.02 -3.81
CA LEU A 29 21.44 3.70 -4.24
C LEU A 29 22.63 2.82 -3.81
N LYS A 30 23.31 2.22 -4.79
CA LYS A 30 24.60 1.57 -4.58
C LYS A 30 25.58 2.58 -3.98
N ARG A 31 25.93 2.34 -2.70
CA ARG A 31 27.13 2.80 -1.97
C ARG A 31 27.52 4.29 -2.12
N ASN A 32 27.01 5.06 -1.16
CA ASN A 32 27.55 6.24 -0.47
C ASN A 32 29.04 6.59 -0.75
N LYS A 33 29.26 7.32 -1.84
CA LYS A 33 30.41 8.24 -1.97
C LYS A 33 29.99 9.57 -2.62
N ILE A 34 29.04 9.50 -3.56
CA ILE A 34 28.59 10.63 -4.38
C ILE A 34 27.78 11.68 -3.58
N VAL A 35 26.92 11.26 -2.63
CA VAL A 35 26.08 12.21 -1.86
C VAL A 35 26.90 13.05 -0.87
N LEU A 36 27.94 12.46 -0.26
CA LEU A 36 28.84 13.17 0.66
C LEU A 36 29.71 14.23 -0.06
N ASP A 37 30.15 13.91 -1.27
CA ASP A 37 30.97 14.83 -2.08
C ASP A 37 30.13 16.04 -2.58
N LEU A 38 28.87 15.83 -2.97
CA LEU A 38 27.92 16.88 -3.38
C LEU A 38 27.70 17.95 -2.30
N VAL A 39 27.37 17.49 -1.10
CA VAL A 39 27.04 18.35 0.04
C VAL A 39 28.28 19.15 0.43
N SER A 40 29.46 18.51 0.43
CA SER A 40 30.74 19.17 0.74
C SER A 40 31.11 20.27 -0.27
N GLU A 41 30.92 20.05 -1.59
CA GLU A 41 31.39 20.99 -2.61
C GLU A 41 30.45 22.21 -2.78
N VAL A 42 29.12 21.99 -2.74
CA VAL A 42 28.11 23.07 -2.74
C VAL A 42 28.26 23.90 -1.48
N ILE A 43 28.44 23.28 -0.32
CA ILE A 43 28.71 23.97 0.95
C ILE A 43 30.02 24.72 0.85
N THR A 44 31.11 24.15 0.32
CA THR A 44 32.40 24.85 0.28
C THR A 44 32.37 26.08 -0.62
N LYS A 45 31.71 26.01 -1.80
CA LYS A 45 31.49 27.17 -2.69
C LYS A 45 30.48 28.18 -2.12
N ALA A 46 29.39 27.71 -1.52
CA ALA A 46 28.39 28.58 -0.88
C ALA A 46 28.97 29.26 0.38
N PHE A 47 29.79 28.57 1.17
CA PHE A 47 30.47 29.12 2.35
C PHE A 47 31.66 30.00 1.97
N SER A 48 32.40 29.71 0.89
CA SER A 48 33.47 30.60 0.44
C SER A 48 32.91 31.94 -0.05
N ASN A 49 31.75 31.93 -0.69
CA ASN A 49 31.08 33.13 -1.21
C ASN A 49 30.21 33.83 -0.15
N GLY A 50 29.59 33.08 0.76
CA GLY A 50 28.79 33.60 1.88
C GLY A 50 29.60 34.31 2.97
N ARG A 51 30.95 34.27 2.91
CA ARG A 51 31.85 35.05 3.78
C ARG A 51 31.68 36.57 3.61
N ASN A 52 31.07 37.05 2.53
CA ASN A 52 30.84 38.48 2.27
C ASN A 52 29.42 38.95 2.63
N ASN A 53 29.01 38.77 3.89
CA ASN A 53 27.72 39.23 4.46
C ASN A 53 26.49 38.31 4.26
N GLY A 54 26.67 37.00 4.05
CA GLY A 54 25.55 36.05 3.98
C GLY A 54 24.61 36.27 2.78
N SER A 55 25.09 36.96 1.74
CA SER A 55 24.35 37.27 0.51
C SER A 55 24.97 36.56 -0.71
N PHE A 56 24.11 36.11 -1.62
CA PHE A 56 24.49 35.51 -2.92
C PHE A 56 24.39 36.49 -4.10
N GLU A 57 24.19 37.80 -3.84
CA GLU A 57 23.88 38.85 -4.83
C GLU A 57 24.91 39.06 -5.97
N ASN A 58 26.10 38.49 -5.87
CA ASN A 58 27.18 38.64 -6.87
C ASN A 58 27.41 37.39 -7.74
N LEU A 59 26.50 36.42 -7.73
CA LEU A 59 26.53 35.30 -8.66
C LEU A 59 25.87 35.73 -9.98
N GLY A 60 26.65 35.81 -11.05
CA GLY A 60 26.12 36.08 -12.39
C GLY A 60 25.09 35.04 -12.80
N TYR A 61 24.07 35.46 -13.54
CA TYR A 61 23.12 34.54 -14.18
C TYR A 61 23.85 33.84 -15.34
N GLU A 62 24.24 32.58 -15.14
CA GLU A 62 24.63 31.69 -16.23
C GLU A 62 23.39 30.92 -16.71
N GLU A 63 23.23 30.78 -18.02
CA GLU A 63 22.20 29.90 -18.59
C GLU A 63 22.35 28.50 -18.00
N CYS A 64 21.23 27.91 -17.55
CA CYS A 64 21.21 26.60 -16.93
C CYS A 64 21.65 25.54 -17.94
N SER A 65 22.91 25.12 -17.88
CA SER A 65 23.44 24.02 -18.68
C SER A 65 23.30 22.69 -17.94
N PRO A 66 23.04 21.57 -18.64
CA PRO A 66 23.09 20.24 -18.04
C PRO A 66 24.46 19.98 -17.40
N SER A 67 24.48 19.26 -16.28
CA SER A 67 25.72 18.82 -15.66
C SER A 67 26.52 17.90 -16.58
N GLU A 68 27.85 18.06 -16.61
CA GLU A 68 28.74 17.14 -17.31
C GLU A 68 28.61 15.70 -16.77
N PRO A 69 28.74 14.65 -17.60
CA PRO A 69 28.69 13.26 -17.14
C PRO A 69 29.66 13.00 -15.99
N GLY A 70 29.15 12.48 -14.87
CA GLY A 70 29.92 12.19 -13.66
C GLY A 70 30.12 13.38 -12.71
N SER A 71 29.62 14.57 -13.07
CA SER A 71 29.51 15.72 -12.17
C SER A 71 28.11 15.80 -11.55
N SER A 72 27.94 16.68 -10.56
CA SER A 72 26.64 16.91 -9.95
C SER A 72 26.41 18.38 -9.69
N ILE A 73 25.15 18.77 -9.77
CA ILE A 73 24.70 20.14 -9.51
C ILE A 73 23.88 20.17 -8.22
N GLY A 74 23.93 21.31 -7.53
CA GLY A 74 23.11 21.58 -6.37
C GLY A 74 22.71 23.05 -6.36
N ALA A 75 21.59 23.35 -5.71
CA ALA A 75 21.07 24.70 -5.54
C ALA A 75 21.10 25.10 -4.07
N ALA A 76 21.23 26.41 -3.82
CA ALA A 76 21.11 26.99 -2.49
C ALA A 76 20.18 28.20 -2.56
N VAL A 77 19.28 28.32 -1.58
CA VAL A 77 18.39 29.46 -1.42
C VAL A 77 18.68 30.08 -0.05
N ALA A 78 18.83 31.41 -0.01
CA ALA A 78 18.98 32.16 1.24
C ALA A 78 18.11 33.41 1.23
N ALA A 79 17.73 33.84 2.42
CA ALA A 79 17.02 35.09 2.65
C ALA A 79 17.72 35.85 3.78
N SER A 80 17.96 37.14 3.56
CA SER A 80 18.60 38.02 4.53
C SER A 80 17.58 38.98 5.14
N VAL A 81 17.47 38.98 6.46
CA VAL A 81 16.55 39.86 7.20
C VAL A 81 17.26 40.47 8.41
N THR A 82 17.07 41.77 8.62
CA THR A 82 17.51 42.45 9.85
C THR A 82 16.41 42.35 10.90
N VAL A 83 16.77 41.90 12.10
CA VAL A 83 15.85 41.77 13.25
C VAL A 83 16.18 42.84 14.30
N PRO A 84 15.36 43.90 14.43
CA PRO A 84 15.51 44.89 15.49
C PRO A 84 15.43 44.29 16.91
N PRO A 85 16.03 44.94 17.94
CA PRO A 85 15.87 44.53 19.34
C PRO A 85 14.39 44.43 19.73
N SER A 86 14.03 43.37 20.46
CA SER A 86 12.66 43.11 20.92
C SER A 86 11.62 42.95 19.78
N SER A 87 12.05 42.53 18.59
CA SER A 87 11.15 42.21 17.48
C SER A 87 11.38 40.80 16.94
N ASP A 88 10.36 40.24 16.31
CA ASP A 88 10.44 39.01 15.54
C ASP A 88 10.26 39.27 14.04
N ARG A 89 10.83 38.37 13.24
CA ARG A 89 10.69 38.30 11.79
C ARG A 89 10.51 36.84 11.42
N ARG A 90 9.65 36.57 10.43
CA ARG A 90 9.40 35.23 9.90
C ARG A 90 9.85 35.18 8.44
N VAL A 91 10.55 34.11 8.11
CA VAL A 91 10.94 33.78 6.74
C VAL A 91 10.46 32.36 6.49
N THR A 92 9.73 32.15 5.40
CA THR A 92 9.17 30.84 5.03
C THR A 92 9.90 30.31 3.81
N PHE A 93 10.26 29.03 3.86
CA PHE A 93 10.82 28.28 2.75
C PHE A 93 9.89 27.11 2.43
N SER A 94 9.92 26.65 1.18
CA SER A 94 9.19 25.48 0.72
C SER A 94 10.12 24.59 -0.10
N LEU A 95 9.96 23.28 0.04
CA LEU A 95 10.63 22.27 -0.74
C LEU A 95 9.55 21.38 -1.36
N ALA A 96 9.63 21.21 -2.67
CA ALA A 96 8.75 20.33 -3.42
C ALA A 96 9.55 19.47 -4.39
N TRP A 97 9.02 18.30 -4.71
CA TRP A 97 9.54 17.41 -5.73
C TRP A 97 8.40 16.96 -6.63
N ASP A 98 8.65 16.95 -7.94
CA ASP A 98 7.71 16.43 -8.93
C ASP A 98 8.35 15.22 -9.63
N CYS A 99 7.88 14.06 -9.22
CA CYS A 99 8.24 12.75 -9.76
C CYS A 99 6.93 11.98 -9.90
N PRO A 100 6.14 12.24 -10.96
CA PRO A 100 4.74 11.85 -11.03
C PRO A 100 4.58 10.34 -11.27
N GLU A 101 5.61 9.69 -11.78
CA GLU A 101 5.59 8.27 -12.12
C GLU A 101 6.14 7.39 -10.98
N VAL A 102 5.56 6.21 -10.85
CA VAL A 102 6.09 5.08 -10.09
C VAL A 102 6.07 3.84 -10.97
N ARG A 103 7.12 3.02 -10.89
CA ARG A 103 7.33 1.89 -11.80
C ARG A 103 7.47 0.59 -11.05
N PHE A 104 6.71 -0.41 -11.48
CA PHE A 104 6.74 -1.78 -11.01
C PHE A 104 6.94 -2.70 -12.22
N GLY A 105 8.15 -3.26 -12.36
CA GLY A 105 8.53 -3.99 -13.56
C GLY A 105 8.38 -3.15 -14.83
N ASP A 106 7.49 -3.60 -15.73
CA ASP A 106 7.18 -2.95 -16.99
C ASP A 106 5.94 -2.03 -16.96
N LYS A 107 5.27 -1.93 -15.79
CA LYS A 107 4.11 -1.07 -15.57
C LYS A 107 4.51 0.24 -14.92
N THR A 108 3.93 1.32 -15.41
CA THR A 108 4.07 2.67 -14.87
C THR A 108 2.71 3.17 -14.41
N TYR A 109 2.67 3.72 -13.20
CA TYR A 109 1.49 4.34 -12.60
C TYR A 109 1.80 5.80 -12.31
N TYR A 110 0.78 6.64 -12.35
CA TYR A 110 0.89 8.01 -11.87
C TYR A 110 0.51 8.10 -10.40
N LYS A 111 1.26 8.91 -9.64
CA LYS A 111 0.99 9.18 -8.23
C LYS A 111 -0.21 10.12 -8.10
N ARG A 112 -0.99 9.99 -7.03
CA ARG A 112 -2.28 10.68 -6.85
C ARG A 112 -2.21 12.20 -7.05
N TYR A 113 -1.13 12.86 -6.60
CA TYR A 113 -1.02 14.32 -6.72
C TYR A 113 -0.99 14.81 -8.17
N SER A 114 -0.62 13.95 -9.14
CA SER A 114 -0.64 14.29 -10.56
C SER A 114 -2.03 14.65 -11.10
N LYS A 115 -3.11 14.25 -10.41
CA LYS A 115 -4.47 14.72 -10.73
C LYS A 115 -4.64 16.23 -10.57
N TYR A 116 -3.84 16.85 -9.70
CA TYR A 116 -3.92 18.28 -9.42
C TYR A 116 -2.85 19.08 -10.18
N TYR A 117 -1.68 18.48 -10.39
CA TYR A 117 -0.51 19.18 -10.92
C TYR A 117 -0.06 18.72 -12.32
N GLY A 118 -0.71 17.69 -12.88
CA GLY A 118 -0.33 17.10 -14.17
C GLY A 118 0.71 15.99 -14.07
N THR A 119 1.06 15.40 -15.21
CA THR A 119 1.91 14.21 -15.32
C THR A 119 3.26 14.48 -16.01
N LEU A 120 3.56 15.75 -16.35
CA LEU A 120 4.72 16.13 -17.17
C LEU A 120 6.04 16.21 -16.39
N GLY A 121 6.00 16.27 -15.05
CA GLY A 121 7.21 16.39 -14.23
C GLY A 121 7.77 17.82 -14.15
N ASP A 122 6.97 18.84 -14.46
CA ASP A 122 7.34 20.25 -14.50
C ASP A 122 6.60 21.12 -13.46
N ALA A 123 5.89 20.49 -12.50
CA ALA A 123 5.04 21.18 -11.54
C ALA A 123 5.71 21.51 -10.20
N ALA A 124 6.96 21.13 -9.98
CA ALA A 124 7.66 21.33 -8.68
C ALA A 124 7.63 22.80 -8.20
N GLY A 125 7.78 23.76 -9.12
CA GLY A 125 7.69 25.20 -8.80
C GLY A 125 6.29 25.63 -8.37
N ASN A 126 5.24 25.09 -9.01
CA ASN A 126 3.85 25.36 -8.66
C ASN A 126 3.50 24.76 -7.29
N ILE A 127 3.89 23.50 -7.05
CA ILE A 127 3.70 22.84 -5.74
C ILE A 127 4.39 23.63 -4.63
N ALA A 128 5.64 24.07 -4.85
CA ALA A 128 6.37 24.86 -3.87
C ALA A 128 5.70 26.22 -3.60
N SER A 129 5.19 26.87 -4.67
CA SER A 129 4.46 28.13 -4.60
C SER A 129 3.17 27.99 -3.79
N ASP A 130 2.34 27.00 -4.09
CA ASP A 130 1.08 26.74 -3.37
C ASP A 130 1.36 26.50 -1.89
N ALA A 131 2.40 25.73 -1.55
CA ALA A 131 2.82 25.54 -0.16
C ALA A 131 3.25 26.85 0.53
N ILE A 132 3.90 27.78 -0.17
CA ILE A 132 4.25 29.09 0.42
C ILE A 132 2.99 29.91 0.71
N PHE A 133 2.01 29.92 -0.19
CA PHE A 133 0.80 30.72 -0.03
C PHE A 133 -0.19 30.11 0.97
N ASP A 134 -0.29 28.78 1.01
CA ASP A 134 -1.35 28.08 1.75
C ASP A 134 -0.90 27.45 3.07
N HIS A 135 0.41 27.45 3.42
CA HIS A 135 0.88 26.79 4.66
C HIS A 135 0.12 27.22 5.92
N SER A 136 -0.23 28.50 6.04
CA SER A 136 -0.96 29.00 7.21
C SER A 136 -2.35 28.39 7.36
N THR A 137 -3.03 28.14 6.24
CA THR A 137 -4.31 27.43 6.20
C THR A 137 -4.11 25.96 6.59
N TRP A 138 -3.06 25.32 6.06
CA TRP A 138 -2.75 23.92 6.38
C TRP A 138 -2.36 23.72 7.85
N GLU A 139 -1.55 24.61 8.42
CA GLU A 139 -1.23 24.64 9.85
C GLU A 139 -2.50 24.72 10.70
N SER A 140 -3.40 25.64 10.36
CA SER A 140 -4.68 25.77 11.08
C SER A 140 -5.55 24.52 10.97
N GLN A 141 -5.57 23.85 9.82
CA GLN A 141 -6.30 22.59 9.64
C GLN A 141 -5.67 21.46 10.47
N ILE A 142 -4.33 21.38 10.50
CA ILE A 142 -3.58 20.40 11.30
C ILE A 142 -3.90 20.58 12.79
N GLU A 143 -3.79 21.82 13.29
CA GLU A 143 -4.13 22.13 14.67
C GLU A 143 -5.60 21.78 14.99
N SER A 144 -6.51 22.07 14.06
CA SER A 144 -7.95 21.84 14.26
C SER A 144 -8.28 20.36 14.50
N TRP A 145 -7.68 19.42 13.75
CA TRP A 145 -8.00 18.01 13.92
C TRP A 145 -7.27 17.38 15.11
N GLN A 146 -6.08 17.89 15.48
CA GLN A 146 -5.34 17.40 16.65
C GLN A 146 -5.92 17.88 17.98
N ARG A 147 -6.47 19.10 17.99
CA ARG A 147 -6.94 19.79 19.20
C ARG A 147 -7.84 18.96 20.12
N PRO A 148 -8.87 18.24 19.64
CA PRO A 148 -9.76 17.48 20.52
C PRO A 148 -9.04 16.41 21.36
N ILE A 149 -7.95 15.82 20.83
CA ILE A 149 -7.15 14.82 21.53
C ILE A 149 -6.15 15.51 22.46
N LEU A 150 -5.50 16.58 22.00
CA LEU A 150 -4.50 17.33 22.79
C LEU A 150 -5.12 18.02 24.01
N GLU A 151 -6.37 18.46 23.92
CA GLU A 151 -7.09 19.14 25.01
C GLU A 151 -7.81 18.15 25.95
N ASP A 152 -7.87 16.85 25.62
CA ASP A 152 -8.53 15.86 26.45
C ASP A 152 -7.68 15.47 27.67
N LYS A 153 -7.97 16.14 28.80
CA LYS A 153 -7.31 15.92 30.09
C LYS A 153 -7.54 14.55 30.71
N ARG A 154 -8.40 13.70 30.13
CA ARG A 154 -8.59 12.31 30.56
C ARG A 154 -7.46 11.40 30.06
N LEU A 155 -6.78 11.80 28.98
CA LEU A 155 -5.68 11.05 28.40
C LEU A 155 -4.38 11.32 29.16
N PRO A 156 -3.54 10.30 29.41
CA PRO A 156 -2.20 10.50 29.95
C PRO A 156 -1.36 11.39 29.03
N GLU A 157 -0.48 12.22 29.60
CA GLU A 157 0.34 13.19 28.82
C GLU A 157 1.17 12.56 27.70
N TRP A 158 1.63 11.31 27.87
CA TRP A 158 2.41 10.60 26.86
C TRP A 158 1.56 10.13 25.66
N TYR A 159 0.26 9.90 25.86
CA TYR A 159 -0.58 9.18 24.91
C TYR A 159 -0.81 9.96 23.60
N PRO A 160 -1.22 11.25 23.60
CA PRO A 160 -1.36 12.01 22.37
C PRO A 160 -0.06 12.10 21.56
N VAL A 161 1.08 12.24 22.25
CA VAL A 161 2.39 12.31 21.60
C VAL A 161 2.70 11.01 20.86
N THR A 162 2.51 9.86 21.50
CA THR A 162 2.68 8.56 20.84
C THR A 162 1.68 8.40 19.69
N LEU A 163 0.39 8.63 19.95
CA LEU A 163 -0.68 8.45 18.97
C LEU A 163 -0.41 9.20 17.65
N PHE A 164 -0.02 10.48 17.73
CA PHE A 164 0.25 11.27 16.53
C PHE A 164 1.57 10.90 15.86
N ASN A 165 2.62 10.60 16.63
CA ASN A 165 3.90 10.25 16.03
C ASN A 165 3.85 8.90 15.31
N GLU A 166 3.08 7.91 15.78
CA GLU A 166 2.93 6.63 15.07
C GLU A 166 2.29 6.77 13.68
N LEU A 167 1.51 7.83 13.42
CA LEU A 167 0.96 8.12 12.09
C LEU A 167 2.02 8.40 11.03
N TYR A 168 3.28 8.64 11.43
CA TYR A 168 4.39 8.83 10.49
C TYR A 168 4.49 7.69 9.47
N TYR A 169 4.09 6.48 9.87
CA TYR A 169 4.19 5.29 9.03
C TYR A 169 3.32 5.37 7.78
N LEU A 170 2.19 6.09 7.83
CA LEU A 170 1.33 6.30 6.66
C LEU A 170 2.04 7.07 5.53
N ASN A 171 3.10 7.82 5.84
CA ASN A 171 3.90 8.56 4.87
C ASN A 171 5.28 7.90 4.64
N ALA A 172 5.94 7.48 5.71
CA ALA A 172 7.31 6.96 5.67
C ALA A 172 7.40 5.44 5.41
N GLY A 173 6.30 4.71 5.48
CA GLY A 173 6.22 3.25 5.28
C GLY A 173 6.36 2.81 3.82
N GLY A 174 7.11 3.53 2.98
CA GLY A 174 7.22 3.23 1.55
C GLY A 174 5.92 3.46 0.78
N THR A 175 5.11 4.42 1.23
CA THR A 175 3.75 4.61 0.75
C THR A 175 3.68 5.05 -0.72
N ILE A 176 2.79 4.40 -1.48
CA ILE A 176 2.49 4.74 -2.87
C ILE A 176 0.98 4.85 -3.01
N TRP A 177 0.52 5.99 -3.53
CA TRP A 177 -0.89 6.23 -3.83
C TRP A 177 -1.03 6.58 -5.31
N THR A 178 -1.74 5.75 -6.08
CA THR A 178 -1.94 5.97 -7.51
C THR A 178 -3.07 6.97 -7.78
N ASP A 179 -3.09 7.55 -8.97
CA ASP A 179 -4.15 8.45 -9.43
C ASP A 179 -5.47 7.72 -9.75
N GLY A 180 -5.42 6.39 -9.85
CA GLY A 180 -6.54 5.52 -10.22
C GLY A 180 -6.69 5.26 -11.72
N SER A 181 -5.80 5.81 -12.55
CA SER A 181 -5.72 5.47 -13.97
C SER A 181 -5.15 4.05 -14.15
N ALA A 182 -5.50 3.41 -15.26
CA ALA A 182 -4.91 2.12 -15.60
C ALA A 182 -3.38 2.25 -15.81
N PRO A 183 -2.59 1.22 -15.45
CA PRO A 183 -1.14 1.27 -15.66
C PRO A 183 -0.80 1.37 -17.15
N MET A 184 0.21 2.18 -17.44
CA MET A 184 0.84 2.19 -18.76
C MET A 184 1.85 1.05 -18.86
N GLN A 185 1.68 0.18 -19.86
CA GLN A 185 2.69 -0.83 -20.21
C GLN A 185 3.75 -0.24 -21.13
N SER A 186 5.02 -0.48 -20.84
CA SER A 186 6.12 -0.09 -21.71
C SER A 186 6.04 -0.78 -23.08
N LEU A 187 6.01 0.00 -24.17
CA LEU A 187 6.08 -0.56 -25.53
C LEU A 187 7.36 -1.36 -25.81
N ALA A 188 8.42 -1.19 -25.00
CA ALA A 188 9.65 -1.96 -25.11
C ALA A 188 9.46 -3.44 -24.76
N SER A 189 8.57 -3.80 -23.81
CA SER A 189 8.27 -5.20 -23.46
C SER A 189 7.34 -5.87 -24.49
N LEU A 190 6.52 -5.09 -25.20
CA LEU A 190 5.76 -5.56 -26.38
C LEU A 190 6.67 -5.92 -27.56
N GLY A 191 7.84 -5.28 -27.69
CA GLY A 191 8.82 -5.56 -28.75
C GLY A 191 9.44 -6.95 -28.69
N GLU A 192 9.54 -7.57 -27.50
CA GLU A 192 10.03 -8.95 -27.36
C GLU A 192 8.97 -10.00 -27.76
N ARG A 193 7.67 -9.66 -27.70
CA ARG A 193 6.59 -10.46 -28.29
C ARG A 193 6.45 -10.20 -29.80
N LYS A 194 7.46 -10.64 -30.54
CA LYS A 194 7.45 -10.93 -31.99
C LYS A 194 6.77 -9.89 -32.89
N PHE A 195 7.55 -8.91 -33.35
CA PHE A 195 7.47 -8.48 -34.77
C PHE A 195 8.12 -9.56 -35.67
N SER A 196 7.60 -10.79 -35.63
CA SER A 196 7.98 -11.81 -36.61
C SER A 196 7.07 -11.62 -37.81
N LEU A 197 7.61 -11.01 -38.87
CA LEU A 197 7.04 -11.15 -40.21
C LEU A 197 7.13 -12.63 -40.57
N ASP A 198 6.06 -13.38 -40.32
CA ASP A 198 5.95 -14.72 -40.86
C ASP A 198 5.93 -14.58 -42.40
N LYS A 199 7.05 -14.97 -43.00
CA LYS A 199 7.30 -14.88 -44.44
C LYS A 199 6.60 -16.07 -45.10
N SER A 200 5.29 -16.18 -44.93
CA SER A 200 4.48 -17.25 -45.49
C SER A 200 3.38 -16.67 -46.37
N ARG A 201 3.74 -16.38 -47.63
CA ARG A 201 2.86 -16.59 -48.81
C ARG A 201 3.71 -16.53 -50.07
N SER A 202 4.03 -17.73 -50.55
CA SER A 202 4.50 -17.98 -51.90
C SER A 202 3.39 -17.69 -52.92
N HIS A 203 3.77 -16.97 -53.98
CA HIS A 203 3.16 -16.92 -55.33
C HIS A 203 1.66 -16.56 -55.47
N LEU A 204 1.38 -15.32 -55.92
CA LEU A 204 0.57 -15.08 -57.12
C LEU A 204 0.83 -13.69 -57.73
N ASP A 205 1.35 -13.71 -58.95
CA ASP A 205 1.34 -12.78 -60.09
C ASP A 205 1.12 -11.25 -59.97
N ASN A 206 1.91 -10.57 -60.82
CA ASN A 206 1.82 -9.16 -61.22
C ASN A 206 0.47 -8.81 -61.88
N ALA A 207 -0.25 -7.81 -61.33
CA ALA A 207 -0.98 -6.80 -62.10
C ALA A 207 -1.46 -5.62 -61.21
N ILE A 208 -0.98 -4.40 -61.52
CA ILE A 208 -1.67 -3.09 -61.50
C ILE A 208 -2.46 -2.72 -60.21
N ASN A 209 -1.83 -1.94 -59.32
CA ASN A 209 -1.99 -0.48 -59.06
C ASN A 209 -3.25 0.01 -58.30
N THR A 210 -2.96 0.90 -57.34
CA THR A 210 -3.83 1.86 -56.62
C THR A 210 -4.89 1.36 -55.62
N ALA A 211 -5.38 0.12 -55.68
CA ALA A 211 -6.30 -0.41 -54.65
C ALA A 211 -5.58 -0.96 -53.41
N ASN A 212 -4.36 -1.50 -53.58
CA ASN A 212 -3.59 -2.14 -52.50
C ASN A 212 -3.05 -1.17 -51.44
N HIS A 213 -2.77 0.09 -51.77
CA HIS A 213 -2.24 1.03 -50.77
C HIS A 213 -3.29 1.47 -49.75
N LYS A 214 -4.56 1.60 -50.16
CA LYS A 214 -5.67 1.81 -49.22
C LYS A 214 -5.86 0.59 -48.32
N ASN A 215 -5.71 -0.61 -48.87
CA ASN A 215 -5.85 -1.85 -48.12
C ASN A 215 -4.72 -2.04 -47.10
N ILE A 216 -3.47 -1.73 -47.48
CA ILE A 216 -2.32 -1.76 -46.58
C ILE A 216 -2.43 -0.70 -45.48
N ALA A 217 -2.85 0.53 -45.81
CA ALA A 217 -3.03 1.58 -44.81
C ALA A 217 -4.15 1.24 -43.82
N ILE A 218 -5.27 0.67 -44.30
CA ILE A 218 -6.37 0.18 -43.45
C ILE A 218 -5.90 -1.02 -42.62
N GLU A 219 -5.15 -1.97 -43.18
CA GLU A 219 -4.62 -3.13 -42.45
C GLU A 219 -3.57 -2.72 -41.40
N ILE A 220 -2.76 -1.68 -41.68
CA ILE A 220 -1.85 -1.08 -40.71
C ILE A 220 -2.65 -0.36 -39.62
N LEU A 221 -3.66 0.43 -39.97
CA LEU A 221 -4.54 1.11 -38.99
C LEU A 221 -5.30 0.10 -38.13
N GLU A 222 -5.88 -0.95 -38.70
CA GLU A 222 -6.56 -2.03 -37.98
C GLU A 222 -5.57 -2.79 -37.08
N ARG A 223 -4.32 -2.99 -37.51
CA ARG A 223 -3.28 -3.57 -36.65
C ARG A 223 -2.79 -2.62 -35.57
N MET A 224 -2.67 -1.32 -35.83
CA MET A 224 -2.33 -0.31 -34.83
C MET A 224 -3.46 -0.16 -33.81
N THR A 225 -4.71 -0.11 -34.26
CA THR A 225 -5.91 -0.13 -33.43
C THR A 225 -6.00 -1.43 -32.66
N SER A 226 -5.76 -2.59 -33.27
CA SER A 226 -5.69 -3.88 -32.57
C SER A 226 -4.53 -3.93 -31.57
N THR A 227 -3.40 -3.26 -31.82
CA THR A 227 -2.26 -3.19 -30.89
C THR A 227 -2.54 -2.24 -29.74
N LEU A 228 -3.22 -1.12 -30.00
CA LEU A 228 -3.72 -0.17 -29.00
C LEU A 228 -4.83 -0.80 -28.14
N GLU A 229 -5.76 -1.53 -28.76
CA GLU A 229 -6.76 -2.36 -28.10
C GLU A 229 -6.11 -3.53 -27.36
N LYS A 230 -4.99 -4.08 -27.86
CA LYS A 230 -4.19 -5.09 -27.14
C LYS A 230 -3.41 -4.52 -25.94
N ALA A 231 -3.03 -3.25 -26.02
CA ALA A 231 -2.50 -2.48 -24.90
C ALA A 231 -3.61 -2.00 -23.93
N HIS A 232 -4.87 -2.03 -24.39
CA HIS A 232 -6.09 -1.72 -23.64
C HIS A 232 -6.97 -2.96 -23.36
N ILE A 233 -6.44 -4.19 -23.49
CA ILE A 233 -7.23 -5.39 -23.16
C ILE A 233 -7.57 -5.29 -21.68
N PRO A 234 -8.85 -5.42 -21.31
CA PRO A 234 -9.20 -5.51 -19.90
C PRO A 234 -8.42 -6.66 -19.26
N LEU A 235 -7.50 -6.36 -18.34
CA LEU A 235 -6.80 -7.33 -17.46
C LEU A 235 -7.80 -7.93 -16.42
N THR A 236 -9.02 -8.25 -16.84
CA THR A 236 -10.17 -8.46 -15.94
C THR A 236 -10.25 -9.85 -15.32
N SER A 237 -9.32 -10.78 -15.57
CA SER A 237 -9.39 -12.11 -14.95
C SER A 237 -8.34 -12.37 -13.87
N ASN A 238 -7.17 -11.70 -13.90
CA ASN A 238 -6.03 -12.06 -13.05
C ASN A 238 -5.38 -10.81 -12.42
N SER A 239 -6.18 -9.89 -11.90
CA SER A 239 -5.65 -8.74 -11.15
C SER A 239 -6.53 -8.40 -9.97
N ALA A 240 -5.88 -8.02 -8.87
CA ALA A 240 -6.50 -7.53 -7.64
C ALA A 240 -6.77 -6.02 -7.71
N LEU A 241 -7.35 -5.55 -8.83
CA LEU A 241 -7.72 -4.15 -9.01
C LEU A 241 -9.16 -3.94 -8.56
N GLY A 242 -9.32 -3.39 -7.35
CA GLY A 242 -10.60 -3.12 -6.72
C GLY A 242 -11.45 -2.05 -7.42
N SER A 243 -10.87 -1.30 -8.36
CA SER A 243 -11.60 -0.34 -9.20
C SER A 243 -12.71 -0.99 -10.02
N GLN A 244 -12.63 -2.29 -10.28
CA GLN A 244 -13.68 -3.07 -10.95
C GLN A 244 -14.92 -3.29 -10.07
N LEU A 245 -14.80 -3.12 -8.75
CA LEU A 245 -15.89 -3.24 -7.78
C LEU A 245 -16.57 -1.89 -7.49
N LEU A 246 -16.15 -0.81 -8.16
CA LEU A 246 -16.82 0.49 -8.05
C LEU A 246 -18.17 0.45 -8.76
N GLN A 247 -19.20 0.98 -8.10
CA GLN A 247 -20.51 1.20 -8.69
C GLN A 247 -20.53 2.51 -9.53
N ASP A 248 -21.54 2.63 -10.39
CA ASP A 248 -21.72 3.82 -11.23
C ASP A 248 -21.80 5.10 -10.38
N GLY A 249 -20.90 6.05 -10.66
CA GLY A 249 -20.83 7.33 -9.96
C GLY A 249 -19.94 7.35 -8.72
N GLU A 250 -19.37 6.21 -8.31
CA GLU A 250 -18.34 6.20 -7.26
C GLU A 250 -17.02 6.80 -7.76
N GLU A 251 -16.37 7.57 -6.89
CA GLU A 251 -15.08 8.17 -7.20
C GLU A 251 -13.98 7.11 -7.16
N ASN A 252 -13.20 7.00 -8.23
CA ASN A 252 -11.96 6.21 -8.20
C ASN A 252 -10.85 6.99 -7.47
N ILE A 253 -10.62 6.57 -6.22
CA ILE A 253 -9.61 7.14 -5.31
C ILE A 253 -8.19 6.69 -5.67
N GLY A 254 -8.04 5.67 -6.51
CA GLY A 254 -6.76 5.03 -6.80
C GLY A 254 -6.36 4.00 -5.75
N GLN A 255 -5.30 3.26 -6.05
CA GLN A 255 -4.78 2.19 -5.21
C GLN A 255 -3.76 2.75 -4.22
N PHE A 256 -3.71 2.14 -3.04
CA PHE A 256 -2.83 2.53 -1.95
C PHE A 256 -1.95 1.36 -1.55
N LEU A 257 -0.64 1.59 -1.50
CA LEU A 257 0.35 0.63 -1.05
C LEU A 257 1.12 1.23 0.12
N TYR A 258 1.47 0.41 1.10
CA TYR A 258 2.52 0.68 2.07
C TYR A 258 3.19 -0.64 2.46
N LEU A 259 4.44 -0.58 2.88
CA LEU A 259 5.24 -1.75 3.24
C LEU A 259 4.88 -2.24 4.64
N GLU A 260 4.98 -3.54 4.86
CA GLU A 260 4.89 -4.11 6.21
C GLU A 260 5.96 -3.56 7.16
N GLY A 261 7.20 -3.45 6.66
CA GLY A 261 8.32 -2.92 7.43
C GLY A 261 9.53 -2.59 6.55
N SER A 262 10.62 -2.17 7.19
CA SER A 262 11.89 -1.91 6.48
C SER A 262 12.64 -3.18 6.08
N GLU A 263 12.35 -4.31 6.73
CA GLU A 263 12.99 -5.61 6.50
C GLU A 263 12.07 -6.55 5.69
N TYR A 264 10.76 -6.44 5.91
CA TYR A 264 9.72 -7.14 5.17
C TYR A 264 9.09 -6.19 4.16
N LEU A 265 9.54 -6.31 2.90
CA LEU A 265 9.23 -5.35 1.85
C LEU A 265 7.91 -5.65 1.11
N MET A 266 7.09 -6.55 1.62
CA MET A 266 5.80 -6.87 1.02
C MET A 266 4.84 -5.69 1.17
N PHE A 267 4.09 -5.39 0.10
CA PHE A 267 3.09 -4.34 0.16
C PHE A 267 1.79 -4.87 0.75
N ASN A 268 1.22 -4.10 1.67
CA ASN A 268 -0.10 -4.32 2.23
C ASN A 268 -0.24 -5.71 2.88
N THR A 269 0.76 -6.15 3.65
CA THR A 269 0.64 -7.40 4.42
C THR A 269 -0.62 -7.36 5.28
N TYR A 270 -1.52 -8.29 5.02
CA TYR A 270 -2.94 -8.14 5.31
C TYR A 270 -3.31 -8.61 6.71
N ASP A 271 -2.64 -9.65 7.18
CA ASP A 271 -2.71 -10.09 8.57
C ASP A 271 -2.18 -9.02 9.55
N VAL A 272 -1.27 -8.15 9.10
CA VAL A 272 -0.76 -6.98 9.83
C VAL A 272 -1.64 -5.73 9.63
N HIS A 273 -2.23 -5.56 8.44
CA HIS A 273 -3.20 -4.51 8.15
C HIS A 273 -4.38 -4.52 9.14
N PHE A 274 -4.80 -5.72 9.58
CA PHE A 274 -5.81 -5.92 10.63
C PHE A 274 -5.63 -5.03 11.86
N TYR A 275 -4.39 -4.83 12.30
CA TYR A 275 -4.08 -4.00 13.48
C TYR A 275 -3.79 -2.53 13.11
N SER A 276 -3.19 -2.29 11.95
CA SER A 276 -2.64 -0.97 11.58
C SER A 276 -3.64 -0.05 10.88
N SER A 277 -4.74 -0.58 10.34
CA SER A 277 -5.65 0.16 9.46
C SER A 277 -6.72 1.01 10.16
N PHE A 278 -6.80 0.99 11.49
CA PHE A 278 -7.75 1.84 12.24
C PHE A 278 -7.56 3.33 11.93
N ALA A 279 -6.31 3.79 11.84
CA ALA A 279 -6.02 5.18 11.48
C ALA A 279 -6.46 5.51 10.04
N LEU A 280 -6.31 4.55 9.12
CA LEU A 280 -6.72 4.72 7.73
C LEU A 280 -8.25 4.84 7.62
N LEU A 281 -9.00 3.97 8.28
CA LEU A 281 -10.46 4.05 8.36
C LEU A 281 -10.93 5.37 9.00
N MET A 282 -10.35 5.74 10.14
CA MET A 282 -10.80 6.91 10.92
C MET A 282 -10.49 8.26 10.24
N LEU A 283 -9.34 8.36 9.56
CA LEU A 283 -8.87 9.62 8.98
C LEU A 283 -9.11 9.71 7.47
N PHE A 284 -9.03 8.58 6.76
CA PHE A 284 -9.12 8.50 5.31
C PHE A 284 -10.02 7.33 4.86
N PRO A 285 -11.31 7.30 5.27
CA PRO A 285 -12.18 6.14 5.05
C PRO A 285 -12.32 5.75 3.58
N LYS A 286 -12.37 6.72 2.66
CA LYS A 286 -12.42 6.43 1.21
C LYS A 286 -11.18 5.67 0.71
N LEU A 287 -10.02 5.91 1.32
CA LEU A 287 -8.77 5.25 0.97
C LEU A 287 -8.74 3.82 1.52
N GLU A 288 -9.21 3.62 2.76
CA GLU A 288 -9.44 2.29 3.35
C GLU A 288 -10.40 1.46 2.49
N LEU A 289 -11.56 2.02 2.11
CA LEU A 289 -12.52 1.30 1.26
C LEU A 289 -11.97 0.99 -0.14
N SER A 290 -11.01 1.78 -0.65
CA SER A 290 -10.31 1.47 -1.90
C SER A 290 -9.35 0.29 -1.71
N PHE A 291 -8.58 0.31 -0.62
CA PHE A 291 -7.68 -0.78 -0.22
C PHE A 291 -8.43 -2.11 -0.06
N GLN A 292 -9.55 -2.09 0.65
CA GLN A 292 -10.37 -3.29 0.86
C GLN A 292 -10.96 -3.86 -0.43
N ARG A 293 -11.29 -3.01 -1.40
CA ARG A 293 -11.74 -3.48 -2.73
C ARG A 293 -10.62 -4.21 -3.47
N ASP A 294 -9.37 -3.79 -3.35
CA ASP A 294 -8.23 -4.51 -3.94
C ASP A 294 -8.13 -5.93 -3.37
N PHE A 295 -8.25 -6.08 -2.04
CA PHE A 295 -8.27 -7.41 -1.41
C PHE A 295 -9.51 -8.23 -1.73
N ALA A 296 -10.69 -7.60 -1.82
CA ALA A 296 -11.90 -8.28 -2.28
C ALA A 296 -11.75 -8.82 -3.71
N ALA A 297 -11.13 -8.05 -4.62
CA ALA A 297 -10.78 -8.53 -5.95
C ALA A 297 -9.74 -9.67 -5.89
N ALA A 298 -8.75 -9.58 -5.00
CA ALA A 298 -7.71 -10.59 -4.82
C ALA A 298 -8.26 -11.94 -4.32
N VAL A 299 -9.28 -11.95 -3.46
CA VAL A 299 -9.98 -13.18 -3.03
C VAL A 299 -10.54 -13.93 -4.23
N MET A 300 -11.08 -13.20 -5.20
CA MET A 300 -11.68 -13.75 -6.43
C MET A 300 -10.64 -14.13 -7.48
N MET A 301 -9.37 -13.82 -7.25
CA MET A 301 -8.28 -14.13 -8.16
C MET A 301 -7.77 -15.56 -7.99
N HIS A 302 -7.41 -16.19 -9.11
CA HIS A 302 -6.66 -17.44 -9.16
C HIS A 302 -5.39 -17.27 -10.02
N ASP A 303 -4.22 -17.53 -9.42
CA ASP A 303 -2.96 -17.61 -10.14
C ASP A 303 -2.31 -19.00 -9.95
N PRO A 304 -2.36 -19.86 -10.99
CA PRO A 304 -1.75 -21.19 -10.94
C PRO A 304 -0.23 -21.17 -11.13
N SER A 305 0.39 -20.00 -11.36
CA SER A 305 1.85 -19.86 -11.41
C SER A 305 2.48 -20.44 -10.15
N LYS A 306 3.65 -21.07 -10.29
CA LYS A 306 4.28 -21.79 -9.19
C LYS A 306 5.32 -20.91 -8.51
N MET A 307 5.32 -20.95 -7.18
CA MET A 307 6.35 -20.34 -6.34
C MET A 307 6.93 -21.38 -5.37
N GLU A 308 8.20 -21.24 -5.06
CA GLU A 308 8.91 -22.10 -4.11
C GLU A 308 8.74 -21.56 -2.68
N ILE A 309 8.30 -22.42 -1.77
CA ILE A 309 8.19 -22.14 -0.34
C ILE A 309 9.53 -22.37 0.35
N MET A 310 10.03 -21.38 1.07
CA MET A 310 11.35 -21.45 1.70
C MET A 310 11.44 -22.50 2.82
N TYR A 311 10.35 -22.72 3.56
CA TYR A 311 10.35 -23.64 4.69
C TYR A 311 10.65 -25.10 4.30
N ASP A 312 10.05 -25.61 3.21
CA ASP A 312 10.18 -27.01 2.81
C ASP A 312 10.59 -27.25 1.34
N GLY A 313 10.82 -26.18 0.57
CA GLY A 313 11.22 -26.24 -0.84
C GLY A 313 10.11 -26.69 -1.79
N LYS A 314 8.85 -26.79 -1.34
CA LYS A 314 7.76 -27.21 -2.21
C LYS A 314 7.33 -26.09 -3.15
N TRP A 315 6.95 -26.49 -4.36
CA TRP A 315 6.39 -25.61 -5.37
C TRP A 315 4.86 -25.66 -5.32
N VAL A 316 4.25 -24.57 -4.86
CA VAL A 316 2.79 -24.42 -4.69
C VAL A 316 2.24 -23.42 -5.71
N PRO A 317 0.94 -23.46 -6.05
CA PRO A 317 0.30 -22.33 -6.72
C PRO A 317 0.51 -21.05 -5.93
N ARG A 318 0.70 -19.92 -6.60
CA ARG A 318 0.88 -18.62 -5.94
C ARG A 318 -0.39 -18.13 -5.26
N LYS A 319 -1.54 -18.36 -5.88
CA LYS A 319 -2.83 -17.90 -5.36
C LYS A 319 -3.97 -18.82 -5.78
N ILE A 320 -4.71 -19.32 -4.81
CA ILE A 320 -5.95 -20.08 -5.08
C ILE A 320 -7.20 -19.24 -4.83
N LEU A 321 -8.25 -19.49 -5.60
CA LEU A 321 -9.55 -18.83 -5.46
C LEU A 321 -10.09 -19.02 -4.04
N GLY A 322 -10.55 -17.93 -3.41
CA GLY A 322 -11.16 -17.93 -2.09
C GLY A 322 -10.19 -17.77 -0.92
N ALA A 323 -8.90 -18.05 -1.09
CA ALA A 323 -7.89 -17.63 -0.11
C ALA A 323 -7.70 -16.10 -0.18
N VAL A 324 -7.60 -15.42 0.95
CA VAL A 324 -7.12 -14.04 1.01
C VAL A 324 -5.59 -14.08 0.86
N PRO A 325 -4.98 -13.31 -0.05
CA PRO A 325 -3.53 -13.27 -0.13
C PRO A 325 -2.95 -12.62 1.13
N HIS A 326 -1.75 -13.06 1.50
CA HIS A 326 -0.98 -12.46 2.59
C HIS A 326 -0.63 -11.00 2.30
N ASP A 327 -0.23 -10.70 1.06
CA ASP A 327 0.18 -9.36 0.64
C ASP A 327 -0.22 -9.13 -0.82
N ILE A 328 -0.29 -7.86 -1.23
CA ILE A 328 -0.70 -7.49 -2.59
C ILE A 328 0.47 -7.53 -3.59
N GLY A 329 1.63 -8.04 -3.16
CA GLY A 329 2.82 -8.25 -3.97
C GLY A 329 4.02 -7.41 -3.56
N LEU A 330 5.07 -7.52 -4.36
CA LEU A 330 6.34 -6.79 -4.20
C LEU A 330 6.82 -6.20 -5.53
N ASN A 331 7.00 -7.05 -6.53
CA ASN A 331 7.60 -6.65 -7.82
C ASN A 331 6.58 -6.08 -8.81
N ASP A 332 5.37 -6.66 -8.81
CA ASP A 332 4.25 -6.27 -9.67
C ASP A 332 2.96 -6.28 -8.83
N PRO A 333 2.78 -5.31 -7.92
CA PRO A 333 1.64 -5.27 -7.01
C PRO A 333 0.31 -5.36 -7.77
N TRP A 334 -0.72 -5.93 -7.13
CA TRP A 334 -2.04 -6.26 -7.68
C TRP A 334 -2.06 -7.39 -8.72
N PHE A 335 -0.95 -7.71 -9.38
CA PHE A 335 -0.89 -8.77 -10.41
C PHE A 335 -0.14 -10.01 -9.91
N GLU A 336 0.97 -9.80 -9.20
CA GLU A 336 1.77 -10.85 -8.56
C GLU A 336 1.66 -10.74 -7.03
N VAL A 337 0.52 -11.18 -6.49
CA VAL A 337 0.24 -11.21 -5.04
C VAL A 337 1.01 -12.34 -4.35
N ASN A 338 1.01 -12.38 -3.00
CA ASN A 338 1.74 -13.38 -2.21
C ASN A 338 3.24 -13.35 -2.55
N ALA A 339 3.88 -12.20 -2.33
CA ALA A 339 5.33 -12.11 -2.37
C ALA A 339 5.98 -12.82 -1.17
N TYR A 340 5.30 -12.87 -0.02
CA TYR A 340 5.71 -13.71 1.09
C TYR A 340 5.77 -15.18 0.68
N ASN A 341 6.90 -15.83 0.92
CA ASN A 341 7.13 -17.21 0.51
C ASN A 341 7.79 -18.08 1.59
N LEU A 342 7.79 -17.66 2.86
CA LEU A 342 8.30 -18.50 3.94
C LEU A 342 7.39 -19.71 4.17
N PHE A 343 6.07 -19.50 4.20
CA PHE A 343 5.04 -20.54 4.24
C PHE A 343 4.02 -20.34 3.12
N ASN A 344 3.25 -21.40 2.82
CA ASN A 344 2.09 -21.27 1.94
C ASN A 344 0.92 -20.63 2.71
N THR A 345 0.65 -19.36 2.42
CA THR A 345 -0.35 -18.54 3.11
C THR A 345 -1.78 -18.86 2.69
N ASP A 346 -1.99 -19.57 1.59
CA ASP A 346 -3.32 -20.08 1.21
C ASP A 346 -3.92 -21.01 2.29
N ASN A 347 -3.07 -21.60 3.15
CA ASN A 347 -3.47 -22.46 4.25
C ASN A 347 -3.59 -21.73 5.60
N TRP A 348 -3.37 -20.42 5.65
CA TRP A 348 -3.41 -19.68 6.92
C TRP A 348 -4.84 -19.52 7.44
N LYS A 349 -4.99 -19.65 8.76
CA LYS A 349 -6.28 -19.72 9.45
C LYS A 349 -6.82 -18.37 9.87
N ASP A 350 -6.02 -17.31 9.79
CA ASP A 350 -6.37 -15.96 10.25
C ASP A 350 -6.68 -14.97 9.12
N LEU A 351 -6.07 -15.10 7.94
CA LEU A 351 -6.24 -14.16 6.82
C LEU A 351 -7.69 -13.98 6.38
N ASN A 352 -8.42 -15.07 6.11
CA ASN A 352 -9.83 -15.01 5.71
C ASN A 352 -10.74 -14.44 6.81
N PRO A 353 -10.65 -14.90 8.08
CA PRO A 353 -11.38 -14.26 9.18
C PRO A 353 -11.05 -12.77 9.34
N LYS A 354 -9.77 -12.38 9.29
CA LYS A 354 -9.35 -10.97 9.37
C LYS A 354 -9.89 -10.14 8.22
N PHE A 355 -9.98 -10.69 7.01
CA PHE A 355 -10.61 -10.02 5.87
C PHE A 355 -12.06 -9.68 6.18
N VAL A 356 -12.85 -10.66 6.59
CA VAL A 356 -14.26 -10.45 6.91
C VAL A 356 -14.45 -9.47 8.06
N LEU A 357 -13.63 -9.57 9.11
CA LEU A 357 -13.70 -8.66 10.26
C LEU A 357 -13.38 -7.21 9.86
N GLN A 358 -12.37 -6.98 9.03
CA GLN A 358 -12.04 -5.65 8.52
C GLN A 358 -13.15 -5.11 7.61
N ILE A 359 -13.66 -5.91 6.67
CA ILE A 359 -14.80 -5.52 5.84
C ILE A 359 -16.01 -5.13 6.70
N HIS A 360 -16.35 -5.93 7.72
CA HIS A 360 -17.46 -5.61 8.61
C HIS A 360 -17.21 -4.34 9.41
N ARG A 361 -16.01 -4.17 9.98
CA ARG A 361 -15.57 -2.94 10.68
C ARG A 361 -15.77 -1.72 9.78
N ASP A 362 -15.37 -1.81 8.52
CA ASP A 362 -15.40 -0.67 7.60
C ASP A 362 -16.82 -0.35 7.13
N ILE A 363 -17.65 -1.38 6.89
CA ILE A 363 -19.10 -1.21 6.62
C ILE A 363 -19.77 -0.53 7.80
N VAL A 364 -19.51 -0.96 9.03
CA VAL A 364 -20.10 -0.35 10.24
C VAL A 364 -19.57 1.06 10.46
N GLY A 365 -18.26 1.28 10.29
CA GLY A 365 -17.60 2.56 10.53
C GLY A 365 -18.00 3.65 9.52
N THR A 366 -18.28 3.26 8.27
CA THR A 366 -18.64 4.22 7.21
C THR A 366 -20.14 4.27 6.92
N GLY A 367 -20.88 3.19 7.19
CA GLY A 367 -22.26 3.02 6.77
C GLY A 367 -22.43 2.85 5.25
N ASP A 368 -21.35 2.56 4.52
CA ASP A 368 -21.35 2.49 3.05
C ASP A 368 -21.98 1.17 2.56
N LYS A 369 -23.24 1.27 2.13
CA LYS A 369 -24.02 0.14 1.60
C LYS A 369 -23.57 -0.29 0.21
N SER A 370 -23.08 0.63 -0.62
CA SER A 370 -22.60 0.32 -1.96
C SER A 370 -21.32 -0.51 -1.88
N PHE A 371 -20.42 -0.12 -0.98
CA PHE A 371 -19.25 -0.93 -0.64
C PHE A 371 -19.65 -2.32 -0.13
N ALA A 372 -20.57 -2.41 0.84
CA ALA A 372 -21.02 -3.69 1.39
C ALA A 372 -21.55 -4.65 0.30
N GLN A 373 -22.36 -4.14 -0.62
CA GLN A 373 -22.89 -4.91 -1.76
C GLN A 373 -21.77 -5.34 -2.71
N ALA A 374 -20.83 -4.46 -3.01
CA ALA A 374 -19.75 -4.72 -3.95
C ALA A 374 -18.80 -5.83 -3.48
N VAL A 375 -18.49 -5.88 -2.18
CA VAL A 375 -17.54 -6.86 -1.62
C VAL A 375 -18.19 -8.16 -1.13
N TRP A 376 -19.53 -8.22 -1.05
CA TRP A 376 -20.26 -9.40 -0.55
C TRP A 376 -19.87 -10.72 -1.23
N PRO A 377 -19.75 -10.82 -2.58
CA PRO A 377 -19.34 -12.06 -3.21
C PRO A 377 -17.96 -12.56 -2.73
N SER A 378 -17.02 -11.65 -2.50
CA SER A 378 -15.69 -11.96 -1.99
C SER A 378 -15.74 -12.40 -0.54
N VAL A 379 -16.54 -11.74 0.31
CA VAL A 379 -16.77 -12.14 1.71
C VAL A 379 -17.34 -13.55 1.78
N TYR A 380 -18.39 -13.85 1.01
CA TYR A 380 -18.98 -15.18 0.97
C TYR A 380 -17.96 -16.24 0.53
N THR A 381 -17.21 -15.94 -0.54
CA THR A 381 -16.21 -16.87 -1.11
C THR A 381 -15.08 -17.14 -0.12
N ALA A 382 -14.60 -16.11 0.58
CA ALA A 382 -13.56 -16.25 1.61
C ALA A 382 -14.04 -17.14 2.77
N MET A 383 -15.29 -16.96 3.23
CA MET A 383 -15.82 -17.80 4.31
C MET A 383 -16.09 -19.22 3.87
N ALA A 384 -16.62 -19.43 2.66
CA ALA A 384 -16.82 -20.76 2.09
C ALA A 384 -15.50 -21.51 1.89
N PHE A 385 -14.42 -20.81 1.53
CA PHE A 385 -13.09 -21.40 1.42
C PHE A 385 -12.61 -21.96 2.77
N MET A 386 -12.90 -21.28 3.89
CA MET A 386 -12.47 -21.72 5.22
C MET A 386 -13.11 -23.02 5.69
N ASP A 387 -14.25 -23.44 5.11
CA ASP A 387 -14.94 -24.69 5.47
C ASP A 387 -14.07 -25.93 5.27
N GLN A 388 -13.04 -25.87 4.43
CA GLN A 388 -12.10 -26.99 4.23
C GLN A 388 -11.21 -27.26 5.45
N PHE A 389 -11.08 -26.29 6.36
CA PHE A 389 -10.26 -26.39 7.57
C PHE A 389 -11.08 -26.76 8.81
N ASP A 390 -12.37 -27.08 8.67
CA ASP A 390 -13.22 -27.68 9.69
C ASP A 390 -13.28 -29.20 9.42
N LYS A 391 -12.28 -29.91 9.92
CA LYS A 391 -12.00 -31.31 9.52
C LYS A 391 -13.00 -32.28 10.12
N ASP A 392 -13.49 -32.02 11.31
CA ASP A 392 -14.44 -32.89 12.02
C ASP A 392 -15.91 -32.45 11.88
N ARG A 393 -16.16 -31.30 11.23
CA ARG A 393 -17.49 -30.73 10.94
C ARG A 393 -18.26 -30.31 12.17
N ASP A 394 -17.57 -29.95 13.24
CA ASP A 394 -18.16 -29.38 14.44
C ASP A 394 -18.46 -27.87 14.30
N GLY A 395 -18.01 -27.24 13.21
CA GLY A 395 -18.20 -25.82 12.90
C GLY A 395 -17.00 -24.94 13.20
N MET A 396 -15.94 -25.47 13.81
CA MET A 396 -14.69 -24.80 14.13
C MET A 396 -13.58 -25.17 13.13
N ILE A 397 -12.69 -24.23 12.84
CA ILE A 397 -11.50 -24.51 12.03
C ILE A 397 -10.34 -25.00 12.91
N GLU A 398 -9.51 -25.90 12.40
CA GLU A 398 -8.32 -26.37 13.10
C GLU A 398 -7.01 -25.92 12.43
N ASN A 399 -6.09 -25.42 13.24
CA ASN A 399 -4.69 -25.23 12.89
C ASN A 399 -3.99 -26.59 12.69
N GLU A 400 -2.88 -26.61 11.93
CA GLU A 400 -2.33 -27.86 11.38
C GLU A 400 -0.92 -28.23 11.87
N GLY A 401 -0.50 -27.73 13.04
CA GLY A 401 0.77 -28.08 13.66
C GLY A 401 1.98 -27.39 13.03
N PHE A 402 1.76 -26.34 12.24
CA PHE A 402 2.79 -25.43 11.72
C PHE A 402 2.33 -23.98 11.90
N PRO A 403 3.21 -22.97 11.72
CA PRO A 403 2.79 -21.58 11.76
C PRO A 403 1.90 -21.23 10.55
N ASP A 404 0.59 -21.34 10.74
CA ASP A 404 -0.44 -21.09 9.73
C ASP A 404 -1.28 -19.84 10.08
N GLN A 405 -0.61 -18.80 10.58
CA GLN A 405 -1.20 -17.51 10.97
C GLN A 405 -0.08 -16.46 11.20
N THR A 406 -0.43 -15.20 11.46
CA THR A 406 0.48 -14.04 11.59
C THR A 406 1.70 -14.23 12.51
N TYR A 407 1.59 -15.03 13.58
CA TYR A 407 2.72 -15.46 14.41
C TYR A 407 3.45 -16.60 13.69
N ASP A 408 4.09 -16.26 12.56
CA ASP A 408 4.65 -17.19 11.57
C ASP A 408 5.89 -17.98 12.05
N ALA A 409 6.34 -17.73 13.27
CA ALA A 409 7.36 -18.52 13.95
C ALA A 409 6.81 -19.37 15.12
N TRP A 410 5.50 -19.30 15.39
CA TRP A 410 4.86 -19.98 16.52
C TRP A 410 3.85 -21.03 16.01
N PRO A 411 4.17 -22.33 16.10
CA PRO A 411 3.27 -23.39 15.64
C PRO A 411 2.09 -23.56 16.58
N VAL A 412 0.95 -23.91 15.99
CA VAL A 412 -0.30 -24.21 16.68
C VAL A 412 -0.99 -25.38 16.00
N ASP A 413 -1.67 -26.22 16.77
CA ASP A 413 -2.36 -27.41 16.29
C ASP A 413 -3.76 -27.50 16.90
N GLY A 414 -4.73 -28.02 16.14
CA GLY A 414 -6.11 -28.11 16.60
C GLY A 414 -6.81 -26.75 16.72
N VAL A 415 -7.73 -26.62 17.67
CA VAL A 415 -8.49 -25.39 17.89
C VAL A 415 -7.68 -24.45 18.76
N SER A 416 -7.42 -23.23 18.28
CA SER A 416 -6.64 -22.21 18.99
C SER A 416 -7.47 -21.03 19.50
N ALA A 417 -7.00 -20.40 20.58
CA ALA A 417 -7.65 -19.20 21.12
C ALA A 417 -7.67 -18.05 20.09
N TYR A 418 -6.58 -17.89 19.35
CA TYR A 418 -6.41 -16.83 18.36
C TYR A 418 -7.24 -17.07 17.10
N SER A 419 -6.88 -18.06 16.28
CA SER A 419 -7.57 -18.33 15.00
C SER A 419 -9.02 -18.75 15.21
N GLY A 420 -9.29 -19.55 16.25
CA GLY A 420 -10.67 -19.94 16.60
C GLY A 420 -11.52 -18.75 17.06
N GLY A 421 -10.94 -17.81 17.81
CA GLY A 421 -11.63 -16.59 18.23
C GLY A 421 -11.97 -15.69 17.05
N LEU A 422 -11.00 -15.47 16.16
CA LEU A 422 -11.20 -14.74 14.90
C LEU A 422 -12.28 -15.40 14.03
N TRP A 423 -12.28 -16.74 13.92
CA TRP A 423 -13.28 -17.48 13.16
C TRP A 423 -14.70 -17.29 13.70
N VAL A 424 -14.88 -17.41 15.02
CA VAL A 424 -16.18 -17.20 15.67
C VAL A 424 -16.70 -15.78 15.39
N ALA A 425 -15.83 -14.78 15.53
CA ALA A 425 -16.17 -13.40 15.26
C ALA A 425 -16.50 -13.16 13.78
N ALA A 426 -15.71 -13.73 12.87
CA ALA A 426 -15.92 -13.61 11.43
C ALA A 426 -17.23 -14.26 10.98
N LEU A 427 -17.64 -15.40 11.56
CA LEU A 427 -18.95 -15.99 11.28
C LEU A 427 -20.11 -15.08 11.69
N GLN A 428 -20.00 -14.45 12.87
CA GLN A 428 -21.00 -13.50 13.34
C GLN A 428 -21.05 -12.24 12.45
N ALA A 429 -19.88 -11.71 12.08
CA ALA A 429 -19.73 -10.58 11.17
C ALA A 429 -20.32 -10.90 9.79
N THR A 430 -20.03 -12.07 9.23
CA THR A 430 -20.57 -12.52 7.94
C THR A 430 -22.08 -12.58 7.96
N ALA A 431 -22.68 -13.14 9.02
CA ALA A 431 -24.14 -13.16 9.17
C ALA A 431 -24.73 -11.73 9.21
N SER A 432 -24.03 -10.79 9.86
CA SER A 432 -24.41 -9.38 9.86
C SER A 432 -24.30 -8.73 8.48
N ILE A 433 -23.20 -8.96 7.74
CA ILE A 433 -23.03 -8.41 6.38
C ILE A 433 -24.12 -8.96 5.46
N ALA A 434 -24.34 -10.27 5.48
CA ALA A 434 -25.36 -10.97 4.68
C ALA A 434 -26.74 -10.31 4.85
N HIS A 435 -27.15 -10.08 6.10
CA HIS A 435 -28.41 -9.41 6.40
C HIS A 435 -28.45 -7.97 5.88
N GLN A 436 -27.35 -7.21 6.01
CA GLN A 436 -27.28 -5.82 5.51
C GLN A 436 -27.40 -5.72 3.98
N VAL A 437 -26.90 -6.72 3.25
CA VAL A 437 -27.01 -6.77 1.78
C VAL A 437 -28.29 -7.46 1.28
N GLY A 438 -29.13 -7.96 2.19
CA GLY A 438 -30.42 -8.59 1.87
C GLY A 438 -30.36 -10.09 1.56
N ASP A 439 -29.26 -10.77 1.92
CA ASP A 439 -29.09 -12.22 1.78
C ASP A 439 -29.41 -12.93 3.11
N ASP A 440 -30.71 -13.00 3.43
CA ASP A 440 -31.19 -13.57 4.70
C ASP A 440 -30.93 -15.08 4.83
N GLU A 441 -30.82 -15.80 3.71
CA GLU A 441 -30.49 -17.24 3.71
C GLU A 441 -29.04 -17.46 4.14
N ALA A 442 -28.10 -16.73 3.54
CA ALA A 442 -26.70 -16.76 3.97
C ALA A 442 -26.55 -16.27 5.42
N ALA A 443 -27.31 -15.24 5.82
CA ALA A 443 -27.30 -14.75 7.20
C ALA A 443 -27.67 -15.86 8.20
N ALA A 444 -28.75 -16.60 7.93
CA ALA A 444 -29.19 -17.72 8.76
C ALA A 444 -28.19 -18.88 8.78
N TYR A 445 -27.58 -19.18 7.62
CA TYR A 445 -26.54 -20.21 7.49
C TYR A 445 -25.32 -19.89 8.37
N PHE A 446 -24.73 -18.71 8.20
CA PHE A 446 -23.54 -18.31 8.96
C PHE A 446 -23.85 -18.11 10.44
N HIS A 447 -25.06 -17.65 10.80
CA HIS A 447 -25.48 -17.58 12.19
C HIS A 447 -25.54 -18.97 12.86
N THR A 448 -26.06 -19.97 12.14
CA THR A 448 -26.10 -21.35 12.64
C THR A 448 -24.69 -21.90 12.86
N LYS A 449 -23.77 -21.64 11.92
CA LYS A 449 -22.37 -22.05 12.04
C LYS A 449 -21.66 -21.34 13.20
N TYR A 450 -21.91 -20.05 13.40
CA TYR A 450 -21.43 -19.27 14.53
C TYR A 450 -21.78 -19.92 15.87
N GLN A 451 -23.03 -20.35 16.07
CA GLN A 451 -23.45 -20.96 17.34
C GLN A 451 -22.71 -22.27 17.64
N LYS A 452 -22.45 -23.08 16.60
CA LYS A 452 -21.66 -24.31 16.73
C LYS A 452 -20.21 -24.01 17.08
N ALA A 453 -19.54 -23.18 16.27
CA ALA A 453 -18.16 -22.75 16.47
C ALA A 453 -17.94 -22.15 17.87
N LYS A 454 -18.85 -21.29 18.31
CA LYS A 454 -18.82 -20.68 19.65
C LYS A 454 -18.84 -21.71 20.77
N SER A 455 -19.63 -22.78 20.61
CA SER A 455 -19.72 -23.86 21.61
C SER A 455 -18.40 -24.63 21.71
N VAL A 456 -17.74 -24.87 20.58
CA VAL A 456 -16.41 -25.50 20.51
C VAL A 456 -15.34 -24.59 21.10
N TYR A 457 -15.33 -23.30 20.73
CA TYR A 457 -14.39 -22.31 21.24
C TYR A 457 -14.44 -22.19 22.78
N ALA A 458 -15.64 -22.27 23.36
CA ALA A 458 -15.83 -22.23 24.80
C ALA A 458 -15.11 -23.36 25.56
N THR A 459 -14.74 -24.47 24.89
CA THR A 459 -13.99 -25.57 25.51
C THR A 459 -12.54 -25.22 25.84
N LEU A 460 -11.98 -24.19 25.20
CA LEU A 460 -10.65 -23.66 25.51
C LEU A 460 -10.59 -22.93 26.85
N TRP A 461 -11.73 -22.51 27.39
CA TRP A 461 -11.80 -21.82 28.68
C TRP A 461 -11.44 -22.76 29.82
N ASN A 462 -10.35 -22.46 30.53
CA ASN A 462 -9.85 -23.28 31.63
C ASN A 462 -10.33 -22.83 33.03
N GLY A 463 -11.23 -21.84 33.09
CA GLY A 463 -11.69 -21.22 34.33
C GLY A 463 -11.02 -19.89 34.67
N SER A 464 -9.95 -19.51 33.98
CA SER A 464 -9.23 -18.23 34.19
C SER A 464 -8.88 -17.50 32.89
N TYR A 465 -8.48 -18.23 31.86
CA TYR A 465 -8.14 -17.72 30.52
C TYR A 465 -8.45 -18.78 29.46
N PHE A 466 -8.35 -18.42 28.18
CA PHE A 466 -8.43 -19.38 27.08
C PHE A 466 -7.06 -20.02 26.86
N ASN A 467 -7.00 -21.35 26.91
CA ASN A 467 -5.80 -22.10 26.53
C ASN A 467 -5.36 -21.71 25.12
N TYR A 468 -4.05 -21.67 24.87
CA TYR A 468 -3.48 -21.33 23.56
C TYR A 468 -4.07 -22.20 22.44
N ASP A 469 -4.12 -23.51 22.69
CA ASP A 469 -4.78 -24.49 21.84
C ASP A 469 -5.44 -25.62 22.65
N ASN A 470 -6.21 -26.47 21.97
CA ASN A 470 -6.92 -27.61 22.57
C ASN A 470 -6.08 -28.89 22.64
N THR A 471 -4.78 -28.84 22.32
CA THR A 471 -3.91 -30.00 22.42
C THR A 471 -3.46 -30.27 23.86
N ALA A 472 -2.89 -31.44 24.10
CA ALA A 472 -2.38 -31.84 25.42
C ALA A 472 -0.90 -31.47 25.62
N ASN A 473 -0.35 -30.56 24.82
CA ASN A 473 1.06 -30.18 24.86
C ASN A 473 1.37 -29.26 26.05
N SER A 474 2.64 -29.18 26.43
CA SER A 474 3.06 -28.31 27.54
C SER A 474 2.84 -26.81 27.23
N SER A 475 2.92 -26.42 25.95
CA SER A 475 2.67 -25.05 25.48
C SER A 475 1.20 -24.68 25.37
N SER A 476 0.27 -25.64 25.36
CA SER A 476 -1.18 -25.39 25.20
C SER A 476 -1.77 -24.54 26.33
N ARG A 477 -1.11 -24.50 27.49
CA ARG A 477 -1.50 -23.69 28.65
C ARG A 477 -0.82 -22.32 28.70
N CYS A 478 -0.06 -21.94 27.67
CA CYS A 478 0.51 -20.60 27.59
C CYS A 478 -0.61 -19.55 27.52
N ILE A 479 -0.39 -18.41 28.17
CA ILE A 479 -1.29 -17.26 28.09
C ILE A 479 -0.83 -16.41 26.90
N LEU A 480 -1.56 -16.47 25.79
CA LEU A 480 -1.33 -15.59 24.66
C LEU A 480 -1.94 -14.21 24.94
N ALA A 481 -1.18 -13.15 24.70
CA ALA A 481 -1.67 -11.78 24.88
C ALA A 481 -2.87 -11.48 23.97
N ASP A 482 -2.84 -12.00 22.74
CA ASP A 482 -3.86 -11.82 21.72
C ASP A 482 -4.92 -12.94 21.69
N GLN A 483 -5.07 -13.70 22.78
CA GLN A 483 -6.00 -14.85 22.83
C GLN A 483 -7.47 -14.48 22.55
N LEU A 484 -7.84 -13.20 22.67
CA LEU A 484 -9.19 -12.68 22.45
C LEU A 484 -9.28 -11.72 21.25
N ALA A 485 -8.39 -11.86 20.26
CA ALA A 485 -8.35 -11.01 19.07
C ALA A 485 -9.69 -10.89 18.32
N GLY A 486 -10.50 -11.95 18.29
CA GLY A 486 -11.84 -11.89 17.66
C GLY A 486 -12.92 -11.23 18.53
N GLN A 487 -12.71 -11.13 19.85
CA GLN A 487 -13.64 -10.43 20.75
C GLN A 487 -13.34 -8.93 20.82
N TRP A 488 -12.08 -8.55 20.66
CA TRP A 488 -11.66 -7.17 20.41
C TRP A 488 -12.30 -6.67 19.11
#